data_AF-A0A926MCP0-F1
#
_entry.id   AF-A0A926MCP0-F1
#
_cell.length_a   1.000
_cell.length_b   1.000
_cell.length_c   1.000
_cell.angle_alpha   90.00
_cell.angle_beta   90.00
_cell.angle_gamma   90.00
#
_symmetry.space_group_name_H-M   'P 1'
#
loop_
_entity.id
_entity.type
_entity.pdbx_description
1 polymer ?
#
loop_
_entity_poly.entity_id
_entity_poly.type
_entity_poly.pdbx_seq_one_letter_code
_entity_poly.pdbx_strand_id
1 'polypeptide(L)' 'EHAKPDALIMHPGPMNRGIEIDTILADDINKSVIKEQVELGVAVRMACLKIFCI' A
#
# COMPACT_ATOMS: atom_id res chain seq x y z
N GLU A 1 -0.62 -23.14 1.55
CA GLU A 1 -1.43 -22.53 2.63
C GLU A 1 -0.71 -21.31 3.17
N HIS A 2 -0.99 -20.13 2.64
CA HIS A 2 -0.51 -18.85 3.17
C HIS A 2 -1.49 -17.74 2.78
N ALA A 3 -1.54 -16.71 3.65
CA ALA A 3 -2.46 -15.56 3.64
C ALA A 3 -3.96 -15.92 3.60
N LYS A 4 -4.82 -15.05 4.14
CA LYS A 4 -6.26 -15.22 3.99
C LYS A 4 -6.67 -15.08 2.50
N PRO A 5 -7.76 -15.71 2.04
CA PRO A 5 -8.19 -15.62 0.65
C PRO A 5 -8.36 -14.18 0.14
N ASP A 6 -8.80 -13.29 1.04
CA ASP A 6 -9.09 -11.87 0.86
C ASP A 6 -7.95 -10.94 1.30
N ALA A 7 -6.76 -11.50 1.59
CA ALA A 7 -5.62 -10.67 1.96
C ALA A 7 -5.23 -9.72 0.82
N LEU A 8 -5.08 -8.44 1.16
CA LEU A 8 -4.58 -7.40 0.28
C LEU A 8 -3.05 -7.34 0.33
N ILE A 9 -2.45 -6.93 -0.78
CA ILE A 9 -1.01 -6.69 -0.88
C ILE A 9 -0.75 -5.20 -0.70
N MET A 10 0.07 -4.88 0.30
CA MET A 10 0.47 -3.53 0.70
C MET A 10 1.99 -3.46 0.84
N HIS A 11 2.57 -2.31 0.51
CA HIS A 11 4.01 -2.06 0.66
C HIS A 11 4.28 -0.56 0.59
N PRO A 12 4.97 0.05 1.56
CA PRO A 12 5.40 1.44 1.43
C PRO A 12 6.46 1.58 0.31
N GLY A 13 6.45 2.70 -0.41
CA GLY A 13 7.51 2.99 -1.40
C GLY A 13 8.74 3.66 -0.77
N PRO A 14 9.91 3.63 -1.44
CA PRO A 14 10.21 2.87 -2.67
C PRO A 14 10.35 1.37 -2.41
N MET A 15 10.09 0.54 -3.42
CA MET A 15 10.10 -0.93 -3.30
C MET A 15 11.09 -1.60 -4.27
N ASN A 16 11.81 -2.62 -3.79
CA ASN A 16 12.77 -3.42 -4.55
C ASN A 16 12.14 -4.70 -5.12
N ARG A 17 11.60 -4.60 -6.34
CA ARG A 17 11.00 -5.75 -7.05
C ARG A 17 12.01 -6.88 -7.25
N GLY A 18 11.56 -8.12 -7.05
CA GLY A 18 12.36 -9.34 -7.15
C GLY A 18 13.33 -9.56 -5.97
N ILE A 19 13.35 -8.67 -4.98
CA ILE A 19 14.15 -8.82 -3.75
C ILE A 19 13.22 -8.95 -2.54
N GLU A 20 12.45 -7.91 -2.24
CA GLU A 20 11.56 -7.89 -1.07
C GLU A 20 10.11 -8.23 -1.42
N ILE A 21 9.75 -8.12 -2.70
CA ILE A 21 8.41 -8.44 -3.21
C ILE A 21 8.49 -8.93 -4.65
N ASP A 22 7.73 -9.97 -4.96
CA ASP A 22 7.59 -10.48 -6.32
C ASP A 22 6.88 -9.45 -7.22
N THR A 23 7.35 -9.30 -8.46
CA THR A 23 6.82 -8.33 -9.41
C THR A 23 5.35 -8.58 -9.74
N ILE A 24 4.96 -9.84 -9.94
CA ILE A 24 3.58 -10.19 -10.30
C ILE A 24 2.67 -9.95 -9.10
N LEU A 25 3.13 -10.27 -7.89
CA LEU A 25 2.38 -10.00 -6.67
C LEU A 25 2.17 -8.49 -6.42
N ALA A 26 3.20 -7.68 -6.65
CA ALA A 26 3.13 -6.22 -6.50
C ALA A 26 2.14 -5.58 -7.47
N ASP A 27 1.99 -6.14 -8.68
CA ASP A 27 1.16 -5.59 -9.75
C ASP A 27 -0.17 -6.37 -9.93
N ASP A 28 -0.53 -7.28 -9.01
CA ASP A 28 -1.79 -8.04 -9.05
C ASP A 28 -2.99 -7.10 -8.91
N ILE A 29 -3.73 -6.89 -10.00
CA ILE A 29 -4.88 -5.98 -10.07
C ILE A 29 -6.03 -6.35 -9.11
N ASN A 30 -6.12 -7.60 -8.66
CA ASN A 30 -7.22 -8.05 -7.80
C ASN A 30 -6.90 -7.92 -6.31
N LYS A 31 -5.62 -7.83 -5.93
CA LYS A 31 -5.18 -7.88 -4.53
C LYS A 31 -4.25 -6.75 -4.13
N SER A 32 -3.50 -6.18 -5.06
CA SER A 32 -2.54 -5.12 -4.78
C SER A 32 -3.24 -3.78 -4.63
N VAL A 33 -3.06 -3.18 -3.46
CA VAL A 33 -3.54 -1.83 -3.13
C VAL A 33 -2.38 -0.86 -2.88
N ILE A 34 -1.16 -1.25 -3.26
CA ILE A 34 0.08 -0.48 -3.00
C ILE A 34 -0.04 0.95 -3.52
N LYS A 35 -0.51 1.11 -4.76
CA LYS A 35 -0.65 2.44 -5.39
C LYS A 35 -1.67 3.31 -4.65
N GLU A 36 -2.87 2.77 -4.41
CA GLU A 36 -3.94 3.47 -3.70
C GLU A 36 -3.51 3.85 -2.28
N GLN A 37 -2.89 2.93 -1.54
CA GLN A 37 -2.34 3.18 -0.21
C GLN A 37 -1.37 4.37 -0.20
N VAL A 38 -0.43 4.43 -1.15
CA VAL A 38 0.57 5.51 -1.22
C VAL A 38 -0.09 6.85 -1.54
N GLU A 39 -1.04 6.87 -2.48
CA GLU A 39 -1.83 8.06 -2.82
C GLU A 39 -2.65 8.57 -1.63
N LEU A 40 -3.29 7.67 -0.89
CA LEU A 40 -4.07 7.99 0.32
C LEU A 40 -3.21 8.54 1.46
N GLY A 41 -1.89 8.33 1.45
CA GLY A 41 -0.97 8.86 2.46
C GLY A 41 -1.02 10.40 2.58
N VAL A 42 -1.29 11.12 1.48
CA VAL A 42 -1.48 12.59 1.52
C VAL A 42 -2.74 12.94 2.30
N ALA A 43 -3.87 12.29 1.99
CA ALA A 43 -5.14 12.54 2.64
C ALA A 43 -5.07 12.31 4.16
N VAL A 44 -4.41 11.22 4.59
CA VAL A 44 -4.21 10.92 6.01
C VAL A 44 -3.41 12.02 6.70
N ARG A 45 -2.29 12.47 6.12
CA ARG A 45 -1.48 13.56 6.69
C ARG A 45 -2.26 14.88 6.76
N MET A 46 -3.01 15.21 5.71
CA MET A 46 -3.86 16.40 5.70
C MET A 46 -4.93 16.35 6.78
N ALA A 47 -5.55 15.19 7.01
CA ALA A 47 -6.51 15.00 8.09
C ALA A 47 -5.86 15.19 9.47
N CYS A 48 -4.67 14.61 9.71
CA CYS A 48 -3.93 14.82 10.95
C CYS A 48 -3.61 16.31 11.18
N LEU A 49 -3.11 17.01 10.16
CA LEU A 49 -2.84 18.46 10.26
C LEU A 49 -4.13 19.24 10.55
N LYS A 50 -5.24 18.88 9.92
CA LYS A 50 -6.54 19.52 10.15
C LYS A 50 -7.12 19.30 11.55
N ILE A 51 -6.82 18.17 12.19
CA ILE A 51 -7.33 17.85 13.53
C ILE A 51 -6.42 18.43 14.62
N PHE A 52 -5.10 18.40 14.41
CA PHE A 52 -4.13 18.68 15.46
C PHE A 52 -3.36 19.99 15.32
N CYS A 53 -3.30 20.59 14.12
CA CYS A 53 -2.48 21.77 13.86
C CYS A 53 -3.26 22.99 13.36
N ILE A 54 -4.38 22.79 12.67
CA ILE A 54 -5.25 23.84 12.10
C ILE A 54 -6.56 23.93 12.88
#